data_AF-A0A419WHW1-F1
#
_entry.id   AF-A0A419WHW1-F1
#
_cell.length_a   1.000
_cell.length_b   1.000
_cell.length_c   1.000
_cell.angle_alpha   90.00
_cell.angle_beta   90.00
_cell.angle_gamma   90.00
#
_symmetry.space_group_name_H-M   'P 1'
#
loop_
_entity.id
_entity.type
_entity.pdbx_description
1 polymer ?
#
loop_
_entity_poly.entity_id
_entity_poly.type
_entity_poly.pdbx_seq_one_letter_code
_entity_poly.pdbx_strand_id
1 'polypeptide(L)'
;MASGLSALEPGEFILLIVSIVGLAPILLRYTSEAKWFAVGYGCIVVGLIATNAEGIALGGVFNGIEHSVGIMGAGITFAYAVYDRRQTLVAAADDAAAESETNDGTAASVGIDAPEA
;
A
#
# COMPACT_ATOMS: atom_id res chain seq x y z
N MET A 1 23.30 31.44 14.50
CA MET A 1 22.58 30.20 14.87
C MET A 1 21.57 29.88 13.77
N ALA A 2 22.05 29.49 12.58
CA ALA A 2 21.24 29.17 11.40
C ALA A 2 21.83 27.95 10.65
N SER A 3 22.54 27.08 11.38
CA SER A 3 23.43 26.09 10.77
C SER A 3 22.80 24.72 10.57
N GLY A 4 21.62 24.44 11.14
CA GLY A 4 20.94 23.16 10.96
C GLY A 4 20.12 23.08 9.66
N LEU A 5 19.54 24.21 9.22
CA LEU A 5 18.69 24.27 8.02
C LEU A 5 19.48 24.47 6.72
N SER A 6 20.69 25.04 6.77
CA SER A 6 21.56 25.13 5.58
C SER A 6 22.24 23.82 5.20
N ALA A 7 22.22 22.81 6.09
CA ALA A 7 22.72 21.47 5.79
C ALA A 7 21.68 20.60 5.06
N LEU A 8 20.40 20.98 5.11
CA LEU A 8 19.34 20.30 4.37
C LEU A 8 19.29 20.82 2.94
N GLU A 9 19.28 19.91 1.98
CA GLU A 9 18.93 20.25 0.61
C GLU A 9 17.44 20.67 0.58
N PRO A 10 17.10 21.87 0.05
CA PRO A 10 15.72 22.34 0.04
C PRO A 10 14.74 21.37 -0.64
N GLY A 11 15.20 20.62 -1.65
CA GLY A 11 14.40 19.61 -2.34
C GLY A 11 14.00 18.44 -1.44
N GLU A 12 14.95 17.86 -0.72
CA GLU A 12 14.72 16.73 0.20
C GLU A 12 13.76 17.10 1.33
N PHE A 13 13.87 18.32 1.87
CA PHE A 13 12.97 18.80 2.91
C PHE A 13 11.52 18.96 2.42
N ILE A 14 11.35 19.50 1.21
CA ILE A 14 10.02 19.62 0.59
C ILE A 14 9.43 18.24 0.36
N LEU A 15 10.22 17.29 -0.14
CA LEU A 15 9.78 15.90 -0.36
C LEU A 15 9.35 15.22 0.95
N LEU A 16 10.08 15.45 2.05
CA LEU A 16 9.70 14.96 3.37
C LEU A 16 8.35 15.52 3.83
N ILE A 17 8.13 16.84 3.69
CA ILE A 17 6.84 17.45 4.05
C ILE A 17 5.72 16.87 3.21
N VAL A 18 5.91 16.79 1.90
CA VAL A 18 4.90 16.25 0.97
C VAL A 18 4.60 14.79 1.30
N SER A 19 5.60 13.97 1.65
CA SER A 19 5.36 12.57 2.02
C SER A 19 4.57 12.44 3.33
N ILE A 20 4.83 13.30 4.31
CA ILE A 20 4.06 13.31 5.57
C ILE A 20 2.61 13.72 5.32
N VAL A 21 2.40 14.78 4.53
CA VAL A 21 1.05 15.23 4.14
C VAL A 21 0.33 14.16 3.33
N GLY A 22 1.03 13.46 2.43
CA GLY A 22 0.50 12.35 1.63
C GLY A 22 0.18 11.10 2.45
N LEU A 23 0.86 10.88 3.59
CA LEU A 23 0.58 9.78 4.51
C LEU A 23 -0.74 10.00 5.27
N ALA A 24 -1.11 11.25 5.55
CA ALA A 24 -2.32 11.59 6.30
C ALA A 24 -3.62 10.98 5.71
N PRO A 25 -3.95 11.13 4.41
CA PRO A 25 -5.16 10.52 3.85
C PRO A 25 -5.11 8.99 3.87
N ILE A 26 -3.92 8.38 3.79
CA ILE A 26 -3.75 6.92 3.82
C ILE A 26 -4.06 6.37 5.21
N LEU A 27 -3.60 7.07 6.26
CA LEU A 27 -3.92 6.72 7.64
C LEU A 27 -5.39 6.99 7.97
N LEU A 28 -5.96 8.09 7.46
CA LEU A 28 -7.38 8.41 7.64
C LEU A 28 -8.32 7.42 6.93
N ARG A 29 -7.86 6.78 5.85
CA ARG A 29 -8.59 5.75 5.09
C ARG A 29 -8.01 4.35 5.30
N TYR A 30 -7.44 4.08 6.48
CA TYR A 30 -6.85 2.78 6.78
C TYR A 30 -7.94 1.68 6.79
N THR A 31 -7.98 0.88 5.74
CA THR A 31 -8.83 -0.32 5.65
C THR A 31 -7.96 -1.57 5.70
N SER A 32 -8.55 -2.72 6.07
CA SER A 32 -7.89 -4.03 6.05
C SER A 32 -7.25 -4.35 4.70
N GLU A 33 -7.87 -3.90 3.60
CA GLU A 33 -7.40 -4.13 2.25
C GLU A 33 -6.30 -3.15 1.79
N ALA A 34 -6.09 -2.05 2.51
CA ALA A 34 -5.09 -1.01 2.19
C ALA A 34 -3.85 -1.06 3.11
N LYS A 35 -3.77 -2.05 4.00
CA LYS A 35 -2.69 -2.17 5.00
C LYS A 35 -1.30 -2.13 4.37
N TRP A 36 -1.08 -2.89 3.30
CA TRP A 36 0.20 -2.94 2.60
C TRP A 36 0.55 -1.63 1.90
N PHE A 37 -0.47 -0.88 1.47
CA PHE A 37 -0.28 0.45 0.89
C PHE A 37 0.21 1.44 1.95
N ALA A 38 -0.33 1.37 3.17
CA ALA A 38 0.13 2.16 4.31
C ALA A 38 1.56 1.80 4.72
N VAL A 39 1.94 0.51 4.69
CA VAL A 39 3.31 0.08 4.97
C VAL A 39 4.28 0.64 3.93
N GLY A 40 3.94 0.56 2.64
CA GLY A 40 4.80 1.10 1.57
C GLY A 40 5.01 2.61 1.70
N TYR A 41 3.96 3.35 2.02
CA TYR A 41 4.03 4.79 2.26
C TYR A 41 4.80 5.13 3.55
N GLY A 42 4.67 4.29 4.58
CA GLY A 42 5.46 4.37 5.80
C GLY A 42 6.96 4.20 5.54
N CYS A 43 7.35 3.23 4.70
CA CYS A 43 8.74 3.04 4.28
C CYS A 43 9.31 4.30 3.60
N ILE A 44 8.53 4.97 2.74
CA ILE A 44 8.94 6.23 2.09
C ILE A 44 9.22 7.30 3.15
N VAL A 45 8.29 7.49 4.08
CA VAL A 45 8.40 8.52 5.12
C VAL A 45 9.59 8.25 6.03
N VAL A 46 9.78 6.99 6.46
CA VAL A 46 10.93 6.59 7.28
C VAL A 46 12.24 6.78 6.52
N GLY A 47 12.30 6.42 5.24
CA GLY A 47 13.48 6.64 4.40
C GLY A 47 13.84 8.12 4.27
N LEU A 48 12.85 8.98 4.02
CA LEU A 48 13.04 10.43 3.96
C LEU A 48 13.49 11.02 5.30
N ILE A 49 12.92 10.57 6.42
CA ILE A 49 13.35 11.01 7.75
C ILE A 49 14.79 10.60 8.02
N ALA A 50 15.16 9.35 7.73
CA ALA A 50 16.52 8.85 7.92
C ALA A 50 17.54 9.64 7.10
N THR A 51 17.27 9.81 5.80
CA THR A 51 18.07 10.60 4.85
C THR A 51 18.31 12.03 5.37
N ASN A 52 17.24 12.72 5.77
CA ASN A 52 17.34 14.09 6.28
C ASN A 52 18.06 14.17 7.65
N ALA A 53 17.84 13.19 8.54
CA ALA A 53 18.50 13.14 9.84
C ALA A 53 20.01 12.87 9.70
N GLU A 54 20.39 12.00 8.76
CA GLU A 54 21.78 11.69 8.44
C GLU A 54 22.50 12.91 7.81
N GLY A 55 21.81 13.65 6.93
CA GLY A 55 22.30 14.92 6.39
C GLY A 55 22.65 15.94 7.49
N ILE A 56 21.88 15.98 8.58
CA ILE A 56 22.14 16.86 9.75
C ILE A 56 23.28 16.32 10.62
N ALA A 57 23.30 15.01 10.88
CA ALA A 57 24.16 14.41 11.90
C ALA A 57 25.54 13.97 11.39
N LEU A 58 25.62 13.50 10.15
CA LEU A 58 26.78 12.81 9.58
C LEU A 58 27.26 13.42 8.25
N GLY A 59 26.52 14.36 7.67
CA GLY A 59 26.92 15.05 6.44
C GLY A 59 26.80 14.20 5.17
N GLY A 60 25.94 13.17 5.19
CA GLY A 60 25.56 12.40 4.00
C GLY A 60 26.50 11.25 3.61
N VAL A 61 27.13 10.59 4.58
CA VAL A 61 28.05 9.46 4.37
C VAL A 61 27.31 8.19 3.91
N PHE A 62 26.08 7.99 4.37
CA PHE A 62 25.23 6.85 4.05
C PHE A 62 24.05 7.20 3.14
N ASN A 63 23.96 8.46 2.69
CA ASN A 63 22.81 9.04 2.04
C ASN A 63 22.31 8.19 0.87
N GLY A 64 23.23 7.72 0.00
CA GLY A 64 22.87 6.92 -1.16
C GLY A 64 22.33 5.53 -0.83
N ILE A 65 22.82 4.88 0.23
CA ILE A 65 22.40 3.52 0.62
C ILE A 65 21.07 3.58 1.37
N GLU A 66 20.91 4.52 2.29
CA GLU A 66 19.66 4.66 3.05
C GLU A 66 18.51 5.13 2.16
N HIS A 67 18.78 6.07 1.26
CA HIS A 67 17.82 6.54 0.27
C HIS A 67 17.38 5.42 -0.67
N SER A 68 18.34 4.63 -1.18
CA SER A 68 18.02 3.51 -2.07
C SER A 68 17.28 2.38 -1.33
N VAL A 69 17.63 2.06 -0.09
CA VAL A 69 16.90 1.07 0.72
C VAL A 69 15.48 1.55 1.04
N GLY A 70 15.28 2.83 1.36
CA GLY A 70 13.96 3.41 1.60
C GLY A 70 13.05 3.34 0.38
N ILE A 71 13.56 3.75 -0.79
CA ILE A 71 12.80 3.73 -2.05
C ILE A 71 12.59 2.29 -2.56
N MET A 72 13.63 1.45 -2.52
CA MET A 72 13.54 0.07 -2.97
C MET A 72 12.59 -0.74 -2.07
N GLY A 73 12.67 -0.54 -0.75
CA GLY A 73 11.75 -1.15 0.22
C GLY A 73 10.30 -0.73 0.00
N ALA A 74 10.07 0.56 -0.27
CA ALA A 74 8.75 1.05 -0.65
C ALA A 74 8.26 0.41 -1.96
N GLY A 75 9.10 0.34 -2.99
CA GLY A 75 8.77 -0.29 -4.28
C GLY A 75 8.39 -1.76 -4.15
N ILE A 76 9.16 -2.53 -3.39
CA ILE A 76 8.86 -3.95 -3.09
C ILE A 76 7.52 -4.07 -2.35
N THR A 77 7.30 -3.21 -1.37
CA THR A 77 6.06 -3.23 -0.58
C THR A 77 4.83 -2.89 -1.42
N PHE A 78 4.92 -1.92 -2.32
CA PHE A 78 3.82 -1.61 -3.23
C PHE A 78 3.57 -2.73 -4.24
N ALA A 79 4.63 -3.36 -4.77
CA ALA A 79 4.49 -4.52 -5.64
C ALA A 79 3.77 -5.66 -4.92
N TYR A 80 4.15 -5.93 -3.67
CA TYR A 80 3.47 -6.92 -2.82
C TYR A 80 2.01 -6.54 -2.55
N ALA A 81 1.74 -5.27 -2.23
CA ALA A 81 0.38 -4.78 -1.97
C ALA A 81 -0.57 -5.02 -3.17
N VAL A 82 -0.09 -4.78 -4.39
CA VAL A 82 -0.86 -5.01 -5.61
C VAL A 82 -1.08 -6.52 -5.84
N TYR A 83 -0.06 -7.34 -5.57
CA TYR A 83 -0.17 -8.79 -5.70
C TYR A 83 -1.22 -9.37 -4.72
N ASP A 84 -1.16 -8.98 -3.45
CA ASP A 84 -2.11 -9.40 -2.40
C ASP A 84 -3.55 -8.97 -2.72
N ARG A 85 -3.72 -7.71 -3.18
CA ARG A 85 -5.00 -7.19 -3.65
C ARG A 85 -5.55 -8.03 -4.80
N ARG A 86 -4.70 -8.40 -5.77
CA ARG A 86 -5.11 -9.20 -6.92
C ARG A 86 -5.57 -10.59 -6.51
N GLN A 87 -4.88 -11.26 -5.58
CA GLN A 87 -5.30 -12.58 -5.10
C GLN A 87 -6.65 -12.53 -4.41
N THR A 88 -6.88 -11.52 -3.57
CA THR A 88 -8.17 -11.33 -2.88
C THR A 88 -9.32 -11.14 -3.87
N LEU A 89 -9.11 -10.38 -4.95
CA LEU A 89 -10.14 -10.16 -5.98
C LEU A 89 -10.43 -11.41 -6.81
N VAL A 90 -9.42 -12.23 -7.09
CA VAL A 90 -9.59 -13.49 -7.83
C VAL A 90 -10.36 -14.50 -6.97
N ALA A 91 -9.99 -14.65 -5.69
CA ALA A 91 -10.71 -15.53 -4.77
C ALA A 91 -12.19 -15.13 -4.62
N ALA A 92 -12.47 -13.82 -4.48
CA ALA A 92 -13.84 -13.32 -4.40
C ALA A 92 -14.65 -13.54 -5.70
N ALA A 93 -13.99 -13.58 -6.86
CA ALA A 93 -14.64 -13.87 -8.14
C ALA A 93 -14.99 -15.36 -8.30
N ASP A 94 -14.12 -16.25 -7.82
CA ASP A 94 -14.37 -17.70 -7.81
C ASP A 94 -15.55 -18.05 -6.88
N ASP A 95 -15.60 -17.46 -5.68
CA ASP A 95 -16.72 -17.64 -4.74
C ASP A 95 -18.05 -17.17 -5.35
N ALA A 96 -18.06 -16.00 -6.00
CA ALA A 96 -19.25 -15.47 -6.67
C ALA A 96 -19.73 -16.33 -7.84
N ALA A 97 -18.80 -16.97 -8.57
CA ALA A 97 -19.14 -17.91 -9.64
C ALA A 97 -19.79 -19.19 -9.10
N ALA A 98 -19.27 -19.74 -7.98
CA ALA A 98 -19.81 -20.93 -7.34
C ALA A 98 -21.23 -20.72 -6.76
N GLU A 99 -21.50 -19.54 -6.19
CA GLU A 99 -22.85 -19.17 -5.73
C GLU A 99 -23.85 -19.03 -6.89
N SER A 100 -23.41 -18.51 -8.04
CA SER A 100 -24.24 -18.37 -9.24
C SER A 100 -24.63 -19.74 -9.82
N GLU A 101 -23.70 -20.69 -9.91
CA GLU A 101 -23.99 -22.05 -10.39
C GLU A 101 -24.96 -22.79 -9.45
N THR A 102 -24.82 -22.58 -8.14
CA THR A 102 -25.70 -23.21 -7.13
C THR A 102 -27.14 -22.68 -7.22
N ASN A 103 -27.31 -21.37 -7.42
CA ASN A 103 -28.64 -20.76 -7.58
C ASN A 103 -29.31 -21.15 -8.90
N ASP A 104 -28.57 -21.27 -9.99
CA ASP A 104 -29.10 -21.68 -11.30
C ASP A 104 -29.49 -23.17 -11.30
N GLY A 105 -28.67 -24.04 -10.69
CA GLY A 105 -28.98 -25.46 -10.52
C GLY A 105 -30.20 -25.73 -9.63
N THR A 106 -30.40 -24.92 -8.58
CA THR A 106 -31.57 -25.02 -7.69
C THR A 106 -32.86 -24.56 -8.39
N ALA A 107 -32.79 -23.53 -9.24
CA ALA A 107 -33.93 -23.09 -10.03
C ALA A 107 -34.37 -24.14 -11.06
N ALA A 108 -33.42 -24.88 -11.65
CA ALA A 108 -33.71 -25.95 -12.61
C ALA A 108 -34.34 -27.21 -11.96
N SER A 109 -34.04 -27.53 -10.70
CA SER A 109 -34.57 -28.72 -10.01
C SER A 109 -35.95 -28.55 -9.38
N VAL A 110 -36.44 -27.31 -9.17
CA VAL A 110 -37.73 -27.02 -8.52
C VAL A 110 -38.93 -27.07 -9.50
N GLY A 111 -38.68 -27.19 -10.81
CA GLY A 111 -39.71 -27.15 -11.86
C GLY A 111 -40.36 -28.49 -12.28
N ILE A 112 -40.03 -29.62 -11.64
CA ILE A 112 -40.52 -30.95 -12.03
C ILE A 112 -41.31 -31.59 -10.87
N ASP A 113 -42.46 -31.02 -10.55
CA ASP A 113 -43.55 -31.76 -9.90
C ASP A 113 -44.85 -31.30 -10.56
N ALA A 114 -45.19 -31.97 -11.66
CA ALA A 114 -46.51 -31.84 -12.29
C ALA A 114 -47.51 -32.62 -11.42
N PRO A 115 -48.65 -32.02 -11.01
CA PRO A 115 -49.68 -32.78 -10.31
C PRO A 115 -50.28 -33.81 -11.26
N GLU A 116 -50.10 -35.10 -10.95
CA GLU A 116 -50.81 -36.19 -11.64
C GLU A 116 -52.32 -36.02 -11.43
N ALA A 117 -53.06 -36.23 -12.52
CA ALA A 117 -54.49 -35.98 -12.70
C ALA A 117 -55.40 -36.97 -11.96
#